data_AF-A0A2S9AAK5-F1
#
_entry.id   AF-A0A2S9AAK5-F1
#
_cell.length_a   1.000
_cell.length_b   1.000
_cell.length_c   1.000
_cell.angle_alpha   90.00
_cell.angle_beta   90.00
_cell.angle_gamma   90.00
#
_symmetry.space_group_name_H-M   'P 1'
#
loop_
_entity.id
_entity.type
_entity.pdbx_description
1 polymer ?
#
loop_
_entity_poly.entity_id
_entity_poly.type
_entity_poly.pdbx_seq_one_letter_code
_entity_poly.pdbx_strand_id
1 'polypeptide(L)'
;MSSSDPRRPSSAGVSAVLALVMAVISFFALAVFGLGALSITTDADIISIRGLGQAPGAVGMLFGVIAFAATLGLALRARHPSFLSVPVVALSAALVHLLAVWVAVLLSTSDLIVATAVVGDLVRGGPSLVLLAAAAVAAWGGIALRRTRAQHPHWPWEGDDAE
;
A
#
# COMPACT_ATOMS: atom_id res chain seq x y z
N MET A 1 -6.25 7.76 45.25
CA MET A 1 -7.11 7.89 44.05
C MET A 1 -6.54 9.01 43.20
N SER A 2 -5.80 8.69 42.14
CA SER A 2 -5.12 9.70 41.32
C SER A 2 -6.14 10.46 40.47
N SER A 3 -6.17 11.78 40.61
CA SER A 3 -7.02 12.70 39.86
C SER A 3 -6.73 12.55 38.37
N SER A 4 -7.72 12.13 37.60
CA SER A 4 -7.65 12.13 36.14
C SER A 4 -7.61 13.59 35.67
N ASP A 5 -6.45 14.10 35.29
CA ASP A 5 -6.28 15.47 34.77
C ASP A 5 -7.12 15.64 33.49
N PRO A 6 -8.17 16.49 33.49
CA PRO A 6 -9.05 16.69 32.34
C PRO A 6 -8.38 17.43 31.18
N ARG A 7 -7.14 17.92 31.36
CA ARG A 7 -6.39 18.69 30.35
C ARG A 7 -5.37 17.88 29.57
N ARG A 8 -5.13 16.60 29.90
CA ARG A 8 -4.24 15.76 29.09
C ARG A 8 -4.92 15.48 27.75
N PRO A 9 -4.41 16.00 26.61
CA PRO A 9 -4.93 15.60 25.31
C PRO A 9 -4.77 14.08 25.21
N SER A 10 -5.84 13.37 24.85
CA SER A 10 -5.79 11.92 24.62
C SER A 10 -4.57 11.62 23.76
N SER A 11 -3.73 10.64 24.13
CA SER A 11 -2.61 10.20 23.30
C SER A 11 -3.15 9.85 21.92
N ALA A 12 -3.08 10.80 20.99
CA ALA A 12 -3.52 10.60 19.63
C ALA A 12 -2.58 9.54 19.07
N GLY A 13 -3.12 8.45 18.52
CA GLY A 13 -2.30 7.51 17.76
C GLY A 13 -1.50 8.24 16.67
N VAL A 14 -0.64 7.51 15.95
CA VAL A 14 0.16 8.09 14.87
C VAL A 14 -0.71 8.96 13.95
N SER A 15 -0.22 10.16 13.62
CA SER A 15 -0.98 11.11 12.78
C SER A 15 -1.41 10.44 11.48
N ALA A 16 -2.59 10.77 10.97
CA ALA A 16 -3.12 10.13 9.75
C ALA A 16 -2.16 10.27 8.56
N VAL A 17 -1.45 11.40 8.48
CA VAL A 17 -0.43 11.66 7.45
C VAL A 17 0.77 10.74 7.62
N LEU A 18 1.32 10.60 8.84
CA LEU A 18 2.47 9.73 9.06
C LEU A 18 2.12 8.25 8.84
N ALA A 19 0.94 7.80 9.29
CA ALA A 19 0.44 6.46 9.03
C ALA A 19 0.29 6.18 7.53
N LEU A 20 -0.21 7.16 6.76
CA LEU A 20 -0.33 7.07 5.31
C LEU A 20 1.04 6.97 4.63
N VAL A 21 1.99 7.84 4.99
CA VAL A 21 3.34 7.85 4.42
C VAL A 21 4.04 6.51 4.67
N MET A 22 4.01 6.01 5.91
CA MET A 22 4.61 4.73 6.26
C MET A 22 3.97 3.59 5.46
N ALA A 23 2.63 3.57 5.37
CA ALA A 23 1.93 2.55 4.60
C ALA A 23 2.25 2.60 3.10
N VAL A 24 2.36 3.80 2.51
CA VAL A 24 2.73 3.96 1.09
C VAL A 24 4.15 3.45 0.83
N ILE A 25 5.11 3.81 1.69
CA ILE A 25 6.49 3.34 1.60
C ILE A 25 6.55 1.82 1.74
N SER A 26 5.86 1.26 2.74
CA SER A 26 5.79 -0.19 2.95
C SER A 26 5.13 -0.90 1.77
N PHE A 27 4.05 -0.37 1.20
CA PHE A 27 3.42 -0.93 0.01
C PHE A 27 4.38 -0.98 -1.16
N PHE A 28 5.04 0.14 -1.46
CA PHE A 28 5.99 0.22 -2.56
C PHE A 28 7.18 -0.73 -2.35
N ALA A 29 7.75 -0.76 -1.15
CA ALA A 29 8.86 -1.64 -0.80
C ALA A 29 8.48 -3.13 -0.90
N LEU A 30 7.32 -3.51 -0.36
CA LEU A 30 6.81 -4.89 -0.44
C LEU A 30 6.49 -5.31 -1.87
N ALA A 31 5.98 -4.38 -2.69
CA ALA A 31 5.73 -4.64 -4.10
C ALA A 31 7.04 -4.89 -4.85
N VAL A 32 8.05 -4.02 -4.72
CA VAL A 32 9.36 -4.19 -5.36
C VAL A 32 10.03 -5.48 -4.90
N PHE A 33 10.05 -5.72 -3.59
CA PHE A 33 10.60 -6.95 -3.02
C PHE A 33 9.87 -8.20 -3.50
N GLY A 34 8.53 -8.20 -3.43
CA GLY A 34 7.72 -9.35 -3.80
C GLY A 34 7.78 -9.66 -5.29
N LEU A 35 7.81 -8.63 -6.14
CA LEU A 35 8.01 -8.80 -7.58
C LEU A 35 9.41 -9.32 -7.87
N GLY A 36 10.45 -8.80 -7.20
CA GLY A 36 11.82 -9.32 -7.32
C GLY A 36 11.94 -10.79 -6.89
N ALA A 37 11.34 -11.14 -5.75
CA ALA A 37 11.29 -12.51 -5.26
C ALA A 37 10.57 -13.44 -6.24
N LEU A 38 9.42 -13.00 -6.77
CA LEU A 38 8.67 -13.75 -7.77
C LEU A 38 9.54 -13.98 -9.02
N SER A 39 10.25 -12.96 -9.49
CA SER A 39 11.12 -13.05 -10.68
C SER A 39 12.20 -14.12 -10.52
N ILE A 40 12.85 -14.16 -9.35
CA ILE A 40 13.85 -15.20 -9.03
C ILE A 40 13.22 -16.59 -9.02
N THR A 41 12.01 -16.73 -8.46
CA THR A 41 11.35 -18.04 -8.36
C THR A 41 10.81 -18.56 -9.68
N THR A 42 10.35 -17.68 -10.57
CA THR A 42 9.75 -18.06 -11.85
C THR A 42 10.73 -18.03 -13.01
N ASP A 43 11.97 -17.60 -12.76
CA ASP A 43 13.03 -17.38 -13.77
C ASP A 43 12.51 -16.55 -14.98
N ALA A 44 11.59 -15.65 -14.67
CA ALA A 44 10.82 -14.88 -15.64
C ALA A 44 10.97 -13.40 -15.32
N ASP A 45 11.26 -12.61 -16.35
CA ASP A 45 11.20 -11.16 -16.28
C ASP A 45 9.72 -10.73 -16.20
N ILE A 46 9.28 -10.34 -15.01
CA ILE A 46 7.90 -9.94 -14.72
C ILE A 46 7.47 -8.68 -15.50
N ILE A 47 8.42 -7.91 -16.04
CA ILE A 47 8.15 -6.63 -16.70
C ILE A 47 8.60 -6.65 -18.18
N SER A 48 9.29 -7.69 -18.67
CA SER A 48 9.71 -7.75 -20.07
C SER A 48 8.73 -8.60 -20.89
N ILE A 49 7.59 -8.00 -21.26
CA ILE A 49 6.89 -8.48 -22.45
C ILE A 49 7.84 -8.22 -23.61
N ARG A 50 8.26 -9.29 -24.30
CA ARG A 50 9.24 -9.23 -25.39
C ARG A 50 8.78 -8.21 -26.44
N GLY A 51 9.39 -7.02 -26.42
CA GLY A 51 9.10 -5.91 -27.34
C GLY A 51 8.47 -4.64 -26.76
N LEU A 52 8.00 -4.61 -25.49
CA LEU A 52 7.26 -3.47 -24.92
C LEU A 52 8.01 -2.62 -23.88
N GLY A 53 9.21 -3.05 -23.46
CA GLY A 53 10.05 -2.32 -22.49
C GLY A 53 9.44 -2.21 -21.09
N GLN A 54 10.11 -1.47 -20.20
CA GLN A 54 9.69 -1.33 -18.78
C GLN A 54 8.58 -0.29 -18.54
N ALA A 55 8.25 0.52 -19.55
CA ALA A 55 7.37 1.68 -19.39
C ALA A 55 5.95 1.32 -18.92
N PRO A 56 5.24 0.31 -19.47
CA PRO A 56 3.89 -0.02 -19.03
C PRO A 56 3.82 -0.46 -17.57
N GLY A 57 4.82 -1.23 -17.10
CA GLY A 57 4.93 -1.65 -15.71
C GLY A 57 5.15 -0.49 -14.75
N ALA A 58 6.03 0.46 -15.11
CA ALA A 58 6.28 1.65 -14.30
C ALA A 58 5.03 2.55 -14.21
N VAL A 59 4.33 2.76 -15.32
CA VAL A 59 3.06 3.51 -15.36
C VAL A 59 2.02 2.82 -14.48
N GLY A 60 1.85 1.51 -14.64
CA GLY A 60 0.96 0.72 -13.80
C GLY A 60 1.26 0.86 -12.31
N MET A 61 2.55 0.77 -11.94
CA MET A 61 2.98 0.87 -10.55
C MET A 61 2.68 2.25 -9.96
N LEU A 62 2.98 3.32 -10.70
CA LEU A 62 2.69 4.69 -10.29
C LEU A 62 1.21 4.89 -9.99
N PHE A 63 0.33 4.49 -10.91
CA PHE A 63 -1.12 4.61 -10.71
C PHE A 63 -1.64 3.72 -9.58
N GLY A 64 -1.07 2.52 -9.40
CA GLY A 64 -1.36 1.64 -8.27
C GLY A 64 -1.04 2.29 -6.91
N VAL A 65 0.13 2.94 -6.80
CA VAL A 65 0.53 3.69 -5.59
C VAL A 65 -0.39 4.87 -5.33
N ILE A 66 -0.75 5.63 -6.37
CA ILE A 66 -1.68 6.76 -6.24
C ILE A 66 -3.05 6.28 -5.75
N ALA A 67 -3.58 5.19 -6.33
CA ALA A 67 -4.85 4.60 -5.93
C ALA A 67 -4.81 4.09 -4.49
N PHE A 68 -3.74 3.42 -4.09
CA PHE A 68 -3.52 3.00 -2.72
C PHE A 68 -3.52 4.20 -1.75
N ALA A 69 -2.73 5.23 -2.05
CA ALA A 69 -2.62 6.41 -1.21
C ALA A 69 -3.94 7.17 -1.09
N ALA A 70 -4.67 7.32 -2.20
CA ALA A 70 -5.96 8.00 -2.22
C ALA A 70 -7.02 7.25 -1.40
N THR A 71 -7.18 5.94 -1.65
CA THR A 71 -8.19 5.12 -0.97
C THR A 71 -7.89 4.94 0.51
N LEU A 72 -6.62 4.69 0.88
CA LEU A 72 -6.20 4.62 2.28
C LEU A 72 -6.33 5.99 2.95
N GLY A 73 -5.96 7.08 2.27
CA GLY A 73 -6.11 8.43 2.79
C GLY A 73 -7.57 8.77 3.13
N LEU A 74 -8.53 8.35 2.30
CA LEU A 74 -9.96 8.48 2.60
C LEU A 74 -10.38 7.65 3.81
N ALA A 75 -9.94 6.39 3.89
CA ALA A 75 -10.22 5.51 5.03
C ALA A 75 -9.64 6.06 6.35
N LEU A 76 -8.46 6.67 6.28
CA LEU A 76 -7.79 7.31 7.42
C LEU A 76 -8.33 8.71 7.75
N ARG A 77 -9.29 9.28 6.99
CA ARG A 77 -9.99 10.51 7.40
C ARG A 77 -11.15 10.24 8.36
N ALA A 78 -11.69 9.02 8.37
CA ALA A 78 -12.76 8.64 9.29
C ALA A 78 -12.31 8.74 10.76
N ARG A 79 -13.23 9.11 11.68
CA ARG A 79 -12.94 9.21 13.12
C ARG A 79 -12.47 7.87 13.73
N HIS A 80 -13.03 6.76 13.23
CA HIS A 80 -12.62 5.40 13.58
C HIS A 80 -12.33 4.61 12.30
N PRO A 81 -11.06 4.54 11.85
CA PRO A 81 -10.72 3.79 10.65
C PRO A 81 -11.07 2.31 10.88
N SER A 82 -11.71 1.65 9.92
CA SER A 82 -12.14 0.25 10.04
C SER A 82 -11.18 -0.66 9.30
N PHE A 83 -10.87 -1.84 9.86
CA PHE A 83 -10.11 -2.86 9.12
C PHE A 83 -10.86 -3.39 7.89
N LEU A 84 -12.19 -3.17 7.82
CA LEU A 84 -12.98 -3.50 6.65
C LEU A 84 -12.64 -2.67 5.41
N SER A 85 -11.88 -1.57 5.55
CA SER A 85 -11.40 -0.83 4.38
C SER A 85 -10.19 -1.49 3.71
N VAL A 86 -9.49 -2.43 4.38
CA VAL A 86 -8.28 -3.07 3.83
C VAL A 86 -8.56 -3.78 2.50
N PRO A 87 -9.60 -4.63 2.35
CA PRO A 87 -9.92 -5.25 1.06
C PRO A 87 -10.21 -4.22 -0.03
N VAL A 88 -10.93 -3.14 0.30
CA VAL A 88 -11.27 -2.08 -0.67
C VAL A 88 -10.02 -1.35 -1.15
N VAL A 89 -9.11 -1.00 -0.24
CA VAL A 89 -7.83 -0.34 -0.58
C VAL A 89 -6.97 -1.27 -1.45
N ALA A 90 -6.82 -2.53 -1.05
CA ALA A 90 -6.01 -3.50 -1.76
C ALA A 90 -6.56 -3.79 -3.17
N LEU A 91 -7.87 -4.04 -3.29
CA LEU A 91 -8.53 -4.25 -4.57
C LEU A 91 -8.44 -3.01 -5.47
N SER A 92 -8.63 -1.82 -4.92
CA SER A 92 -8.52 -0.57 -5.70
C SER A 92 -7.12 -0.39 -6.26
N ALA A 93 -6.08 -0.61 -5.45
CA ALA A 93 -4.69 -0.52 -5.90
C ALA A 93 -4.37 -1.53 -7.01
N ALA A 94 -4.81 -2.79 -6.85
CA ALA A 94 -4.58 -3.84 -7.84
C ALA A 94 -5.36 -3.58 -9.15
N LEU A 95 -6.64 -3.19 -9.07
CA LEU A 95 -7.46 -2.92 -10.25
C LEU A 95 -6.97 -1.70 -11.03
N VAL A 96 -6.60 -0.62 -10.34
CA VAL A 96 -6.05 0.57 -11.00
C VAL A 96 -4.69 0.27 -11.61
N HIS A 97 -3.84 -0.53 -10.95
CA HIS A 97 -2.59 -1.00 -11.55
C HIS A 97 -2.84 -1.76 -12.86
N LEU A 98 -3.73 -2.75 -12.85
CA LEU A 98 -4.05 -3.55 -14.04
C LEU A 98 -4.64 -2.71 -15.17
N LEU A 99 -5.57 -1.80 -14.85
CA LEU A 99 -6.16 -0.89 -15.82
C LEU A 99 -5.11 0.05 -16.42
N ALA A 100 -4.20 0.59 -15.61
CA ALA A 100 -3.14 1.46 -16.08
C ALA A 100 -2.13 0.73 -16.98
N VAL A 101 -1.75 -0.51 -16.64
CA VAL A 101 -0.94 -1.36 -17.53
C VAL A 101 -1.68 -1.63 -18.84
N TRP A 102 -2.96 -2.02 -18.77
CA TRP A 102 -3.78 -2.29 -19.95
C TRP A 102 -3.83 -1.09 -20.89
N VAL A 103 -4.13 0.10 -20.36
CA VAL A 103 -4.18 1.35 -21.14
C VAL A 103 -2.80 1.67 -21.71
N ALA A 104 -1.74 1.56 -20.92
CA ALA A 104 -0.38 1.84 -21.39
C ALA A 104 0.06 0.92 -22.54
N VAL A 105 -0.24 -0.38 -22.44
CA VAL A 105 0.03 -1.35 -23.52
C VAL A 105 -0.84 -1.05 -24.73
N LEU A 106 -2.15 -0.81 -24.54
CA LEU A 106 -3.07 -0.50 -25.63
C LEU A 106 -2.63 0.75 -26.41
N LEU A 107 -2.19 1.79 -25.71
CA LEU A 107 -1.67 3.01 -26.35
C LEU A 107 -0.33 2.77 -27.05
N SER A 108 0.49 1.84 -26.56
CA SER A 108 1.80 1.51 -27.15
C SER A 108 1.70 0.59 -28.38
N THR A 109 0.76 -0.36 -28.39
CA THR A 109 0.62 -1.35 -29.47
C THR A 109 -0.51 -1.03 -30.44
N SER A 110 -1.50 -0.23 -30.01
CA SER A 110 -2.79 -0.08 -30.67
C SER A 110 -3.52 -1.43 -30.88
N ASP A 111 -3.20 -2.44 -30.07
CA ASP A 111 -3.74 -3.79 -30.17
C ASP A 111 -4.42 -4.20 -28.86
N LEU A 112 -5.74 -4.31 -28.91
CA LEU A 112 -6.61 -4.68 -27.80
C LEU A 112 -6.39 -6.12 -27.33
N ILE A 113 -6.08 -7.03 -28.25
CA ILE A 113 -5.85 -8.45 -27.95
C ILE A 113 -4.55 -8.57 -27.16
N VAL A 114 -3.49 -7.90 -27.61
CA VAL A 114 -2.20 -7.86 -26.90
C VAL A 114 -2.34 -7.25 -25.51
N ALA A 115 -3.01 -6.10 -25.38
CA ALA A 115 -3.22 -5.46 -24.08
C ALA A 115 -3.98 -6.36 -23.09
N THR A 116 -5.01 -7.05 -23.57
CA THR A 116 -5.82 -7.97 -22.74
C THR A 116 -5.04 -9.23 -22.38
N ALA A 117 -4.26 -9.79 -23.31
CA ALA A 117 -3.40 -10.95 -23.06
C ALA A 117 -2.37 -10.65 -21.97
N VAL A 118 -1.70 -9.50 -22.05
CA VAL A 118 -0.72 -9.04 -21.05
C VAL A 118 -1.31 -8.97 -19.66
N VAL A 119 -2.48 -8.34 -19.50
CA VAL A 119 -3.15 -8.27 -18.20
C VAL A 119 -3.55 -9.66 -17.70
N GLY A 120 -4.03 -10.53 -18.60
CA GLY A 120 -4.33 -11.92 -18.28
C GLY A 120 -3.11 -12.67 -17.73
N ASP A 121 -1.94 -12.45 -18.33
CA ASP A 121 -0.68 -13.05 -17.91
C ASP A 121 -0.21 -12.48 -16.56
N LEU A 122 -0.40 -11.18 -16.30
CA LEU A 122 -0.12 -10.58 -14.98
C LEU A 122 -0.98 -11.19 -13.86
N VAL A 123 -2.22 -11.58 -14.17
CA VAL A 123 -3.12 -12.21 -13.21
C VAL A 123 -2.72 -13.66 -12.98
N ARG A 124 -2.48 -14.42 -14.04
CA ARG A 124 -2.11 -15.85 -13.97
C ARG A 124 -0.70 -16.09 -13.47
N GLY A 125 0.23 -15.20 -13.80
CA GLY A 125 1.65 -15.31 -13.45
C GLY A 125 1.97 -14.97 -12.00
N GLY A 126 1.03 -14.40 -11.25
CA GLY A 126 1.22 -14.06 -9.83
C GLY A 126 1.57 -12.59 -9.49
N PRO A 127 2.09 -11.71 -10.37
CA PRO A 127 2.37 -10.32 -10.01
C PRO A 127 1.17 -9.58 -9.40
N SER A 128 -0.03 -9.83 -9.94
CA SER A 128 -1.26 -9.23 -9.42
C SER A 128 -1.56 -9.67 -7.97
N LEU A 129 -1.30 -10.93 -7.65
CA LEU A 129 -1.48 -11.47 -6.30
C LEU A 129 -0.46 -10.88 -5.33
N VAL A 130 0.79 -10.72 -5.77
CA VAL A 130 1.85 -10.08 -4.97
C VAL A 130 1.46 -8.64 -4.63
N LEU A 131 1.02 -7.85 -5.62
CA LEU A 131 0.58 -6.47 -5.39
C LEU A 131 -0.63 -6.40 -4.47
N LEU A 132 -1.60 -7.28 -4.65
CA LEU A 132 -2.78 -7.36 -3.80
C LEU A 132 -2.40 -7.66 -2.34
N ALA A 133 -1.51 -8.64 -2.12
CA ALA A 133 -1.03 -9.01 -0.79
C ALA A 133 -0.21 -7.90 -0.15
N ALA A 134 0.71 -7.28 -0.90
CA ALA A 134 1.51 -6.15 -0.44
C ALA A 134 0.62 -4.97 -0.01
N ALA A 135 -0.39 -4.63 -0.83
CA ALA A 135 -1.35 -3.58 -0.50
C ALA A 135 -2.17 -3.94 0.74
N ALA A 136 -2.63 -5.18 0.87
CA ALA A 136 -3.38 -5.62 2.04
C ALA A 136 -2.56 -5.51 3.33
N VAL A 137 -1.32 -5.99 3.33
CA VAL A 137 -0.41 -5.92 4.49
C VAL A 137 -0.10 -4.47 4.85
N ALA A 138 0.24 -3.64 3.87
CA ALA A 138 0.56 -2.23 4.08
C ALA A 138 -0.65 -1.42 4.58
N ALA A 139 -1.84 -1.61 4.00
CA ALA A 139 -3.06 -0.95 4.44
C ALA A 139 -3.46 -1.37 5.86
N TRP A 140 -3.35 -2.66 6.18
CA TRP A 140 -3.59 -3.15 7.53
C TRP A 140 -2.62 -2.50 8.54
N GLY A 141 -1.33 -2.44 8.21
CA GLY A 141 -0.32 -1.78 9.03
C GLY A 141 -0.61 -0.28 9.25
N GLY A 142 -0.98 0.45 8.20
CA GLY A 142 -1.36 1.87 8.30
C GLY A 142 -2.59 2.10 9.19
N ILE A 143 -3.60 1.25 9.08
CA ILE A 143 -4.80 1.31 9.94
C ILE A 143 -4.46 0.92 11.38
N ALA A 144 -3.62 -0.10 11.57
CA ALA A 144 -3.15 -0.53 12.87
C ALA A 144 -2.39 0.60 13.58
N LEU A 145 -1.44 1.27 12.92
CA LEU A 145 -0.68 2.42 13.47
C LEU A 145 -1.59 3.57 13.93
N ARG A 146 -2.69 3.82 13.22
CA ARG A 146 -3.66 4.86 13.59
C ARG A 146 -4.59 4.42 14.73
N ARG A 147 -4.85 3.12 14.86
CA ARG A 147 -5.69 2.55 15.92
C ARG A 147 -4.91 2.31 17.21
N THR A 148 -3.64 1.92 17.13
CA THR A 148 -2.83 1.64 18.29
C THR A 148 -2.47 2.95 18.97
N ARG A 149 -3.02 3.13 20.18
CA ARG A 149 -2.59 4.20 21.10
C ARG A 149 -1.28 3.79 21.75
N ALA A 150 -0.25 3.55 20.94
CA ALA A 150 1.09 3.35 21.47
C ALA A 150 1.45 4.65 22.20
N GLN A 151 1.46 4.59 23.54
CA GLN A 151 1.88 5.72 24.33
C GLN A 151 3.37 5.94 24.11
N HIS A 152 3.83 7.18 24.30
CA HIS A 152 5.25 7.45 24.35
C HIS A 152 5.87 6.47 25.36
N PRO A 153 6.97 5.78 25.04
CA PRO A 153 7.68 4.98 26.03
C PRO A 153 8.03 5.92 27.19
N HIS A 154 7.42 5.71 28.36
CA HIS A 154 7.80 6.43 29.57
C HIS A 154 8.80 5.56 30.30
N TRP A 155 9.97 6.12 30.55
CA TRP A 155 10.98 5.40 31.31
C TRP A 155 10.85 5.70 32.81
N PRO A 156 11.09 4.72 33.69
CA PRO A 156 10.88 4.88 35.13
C PRO A 156 11.62 6.07 35.76
N TRP A 157 12.73 6.51 35.15
CA TRP A 157 13.57 7.60 35.64
C TRP A 157 13.15 9.00 35.13
N GLU A 158 12.13 9.12 34.28
CA GLU A 158 11.66 10.41 33.75
C GLU A 158 10.74 11.18 34.74
N GLY A 159 10.45 10.59 35.90
CA GLY A 159 9.54 11.14 36.91
C GLY A 159 10.20 11.83 38.10
N ASP A 160 11.54 11.86 38.18
CA ASP A 160 12.24 12.21 39.43
C ASP A 160 12.71 13.68 39.52
N ASP A 161 12.43 14.52 38.53
CA ASP A 161 12.92 15.92 38.48
C ASP A 161 11.90 16.99 38.95
N ALA A 162 10.91 16.62 39.76
CA ALA A 162 9.91 17.56 40.29
C ALA A 162 9.82 17.49 41.83
N GLU A 163 10.91 17.90 42.50
CA GLU A 163 10.87 18.40 43.88
C GLU A 163 11.43 19.83 43.94
#